data_AF-A0A7Y5CUS3-F1
#
_entry.id   AF-A0A7Y5CUS3-F1
#
_cell.length_a   1.000
_cell.length_b   1.000
_cell.length_c   1.000
_cell.angle_alpha   90.00
_cell.angle_beta   90.00
_cell.angle_gamma   90.00
#
_symmetry.space_group_name_H-M   'P 1'
#
loop_
_entity.id
_entity.type
_entity.pdbx_description
1 polymer ?
#
loop_
_entity_poly.entity_id
_entity_poly.type
_entity_poly.pdbx_seq_one_letter_code
_entity_poly.pdbx_strand_id
1 'polypeptide(L)' 'IATKILQQDPHATNYYGNQEVGKFLADIMQPGASRDWREVLKEKTGEDLSAKAMLRYFAPLLDYLKKENAGREHTLVDI' A
#
# COMPACT_ATOMS: atom_id res chain seq x y z
N ILE A 1 -6.46 3.79 -2.85
CA ILE A 1 -7.51 3.09 -3.62
C ILE A 1 -8.45 2.32 -2.69
N ALA A 2 -8.05 1.20 -2.08
CA ALA A 2 -8.90 0.37 -1.18
C ALA A 2 -9.80 1.17 -0.23
N THR A 3 -9.21 2.03 0.62
CA THR A 3 -9.98 2.76 1.65
C THR A 3 -10.64 4.06 1.17
N LYS A 4 -10.17 4.64 0.04
CA LYS A 4 -10.64 5.97 -0.44
C LYS A 4 -11.64 5.87 -1.60
N ILE A 5 -11.41 4.92 -2.52
CA ILE A 5 -12.23 4.69 -3.71
C ILE A 5 -13.23 3.57 -3.44
N LEU A 6 -12.73 2.40 -3.02
CA LEU A 6 -13.57 1.22 -2.83
C LEU A 6 -14.26 1.16 -1.47
N GLN A 7 -13.79 1.95 -0.49
CA GLN A 7 -14.25 1.93 0.90
C GLN A 7 -14.20 0.52 1.53
N GLN A 8 -13.21 -0.27 1.12
CA GLN A 8 -13.01 -1.65 1.55
C GLN A 8 -11.79 -1.77 2.46
N ASP A 9 -11.80 -2.83 3.27
CA ASP A 9 -10.62 -3.26 4.01
C ASP A 9 -9.52 -3.66 3.02
N PRO A 10 -8.29 -3.11 3.15
CA PRO A 10 -7.22 -3.38 2.21
C PRO A 10 -6.80 -4.87 2.16
N HIS A 11 -6.98 -5.65 3.22
CA HIS A 11 -6.68 -7.09 3.27
C HIS A 11 -7.73 -7.94 2.53
N ALA A 12 -8.91 -7.39 2.25
CA ALA A 12 -10.02 -8.07 1.58
C ALA A 12 -10.56 -7.30 0.36
N THR A 13 -9.71 -6.47 -0.26
CA THR A 13 -10.09 -5.65 -1.41
C THR A 13 -9.96 -6.40 -2.73
N ASN A 14 -10.92 -6.19 -3.64
CA ASN A 14 -10.83 -6.63 -5.04
C ASN A 14 -11.00 -5.42 -5.99
N TYR A 15 -10.02 -5.20 -6.86
CA TYR A 15 -10.01 -4.10 -7.83
C TYR A 15 -10.68 -4.47 -9.17
N TYR A 16 -10.95 -5.75 -9.41
CA TYR A 16 -11.39 -6.26 -10.70
C TYR A 16 -12.71 -5.62 -11.17
N GLY A 17 -12.76 -5.22 -12.44
CA GLY A 17 -13.95 -4.67 -13.08
C GLY A 17 -14.35 -3.26 -12.61
N ASN A 18 -13.62 -2.65 -11.67
CA ASN A 18 -13.97 -1.33 -11.17
C ASN A 18 -13.45 -0.20 -12.08
N GLN A 19 -14.37 0.51 -12.73
CA GLN A 19 -14.06 1.59 -13.66
C GLN A 19 -13.41 2.81 -12.98
N GLU A 20 -13.80 3.12 -11.74
CA GLU A 20 -13.23 4.26 -11.00
C GLU A 20 -11.77 4.02 -10.63
N VAL A 21 -11.45 2.78 -10.21
CA VAL A 21 -10.07 2.34 -9.99
C VAL A 21 -9.27 2.41 -11.30
N GLY A 22 -9.86 1.92 -12.39
CA GLY A 22 -9.23 1.99 -13.71
C GLY A 22 -8.91 3.42 -14.14
N LYS A 23 -9.86 4.35 -13.97
CA LYS A 23 -9.67 5.78 -14.26
C LYS A 23 -8.55 6.38 -13.42
N PHE A 24 -8.54 6.11 -12.11
CA PHE A 24 -7.49 6.59 -11.21
C PHE A 24 -6.09 6.11 -11.63
N LEU A 25 -5.96 4.84 -12.02
CA LEU A 25 -4.69 4.29 -12.48
C LEU A 25 -4.28 4.87 -13.84
N ALA A 26 -5.22 4.99 -14.79
CA ALA A 26 -4.97 5.59 -16.10
C ALA A 26 -4.47 7.03 -15.97
N ASP A 27 -5.09 7.82 -15.10
CA ASP A 27 -4.70 9.19 -14.79
C ASP A 27 -3.26 9.34 -14.27
N ILE A 28 -2.76 8.35 -13.52
CA ILE A 28 -1.37 8.32 -13.04
C ILE A 28 -0.41 7.89 -14.16
N MET A 29 -0.82 6.93 -14.99
CA MET A 29 0.04 6.35 -16.04
C MET A 29 0.09 7.20 -17.32
N GLN A 30 -0.95 7.98 -17.61
CA GLN A 30 -1.10 8.74 -18.86
C GLN A 30 0.09 9.65 -19.20
N PRO A 31 0.73 10.37 -18.25
CA PRO A 31 1.89 11.20 -18.57
C PRO A 31 3.13 10.40 -19.00
N GLY A 32 3.20 9.10 -18.70
CA GLY A 32 4.40 8.29 -18.95
C GLY A 32 5.65 8.93 -18.32
N ALA A 33 6.74 8.98 -19.08
CA ALA A 33 8.00 9.59 -18.65
C ALA A 33 8.08 11.11 -18.89
N SER A 34 7.01 11.77 -19.34
CA SER A 34 7.03 13.21 -19.68
C SER A 34 6.97 14.15 -18.48
N ARG A 35 6.67 13.63 -17.28
CA ARG A 35 6.54 14.41 -16.03
C ARG A 35 7.34 13.76 -14.90
N ASP A 36 7.74 14.57 -13.90
CA ASP A 36 8.37 14.04 -12.68
C ASP A 36 7.36 13.17 -11.92
N TRP A 37 7.79 11.95 -11.58
CA TRP A 37 6.92 10.97 -10.93
C TRP A 37 6.46 11.39 -9.53
N ARG A 38 7.25 12.21 -8.82
CA ARG A 38 6.91 12.71 -7.48
C ARG A 38 5.78 13.73 -7.57
N GLU A 39 5.82 14.62 -8.56
CA GLU A 39 4.74 15.57 -8.82
C GLU A 39 3.44 14.84 -9.15
N VAL A 40 3.48 13.90 -10.09
CA VAL A 40 2.32 13.08 -10.47
C VAL A 40 1.76 12.32 -9.27
N LEU A 41 2.63 11.69 -8.47
CA LEU A 41 2.23 10.96 -7.27
C LEU A 41 1.53 11.88 -6.26
N LYS A 42 2.11 13.05 -5.99
CA LYS A 42 1.58 14.00 -5.01
C LYS A 42 0.27 14.61 -5.46
N GLU A 43 0.14 14.97 -6.73
CA GLU A 43 -1.10 15.47 -7.32
C GLU A 43 -2.25 14.46 -7.22
N LYS A 44 -1.96 13.18 -7.50
CA LYS A 44 -3.01 12.15 -7.56
C LYS A 44 -3.34 11.54 -6.20
N THR A 45 -2.39 11.46 -5.27
CA THR A 45 -2.59 10.81 -3.96
C THR A 45 -2.72 11.80 -2.80
N GLY A 46 -2.25 13.04 -2.97
CA GLY A 46 -2.11 14.06 -1.93
C GLY A 46 -0.90 13.87 -1.02
N GLU A 47 -0.07 12.85 -1.26
CA GLU A 47 1.05 12.48 -0.39
C GLU A 47 2.30 12.20 -1.21
N ASP A 48 3.47 12.47 -0.61
CA ASP A 48 4.75 11.97 -1.11
C ASP A 48 4.87 10.45 -0.86
N LEU A 49 5.86 9.79 -1.48
CA LEU A 49 6.10 8.35 -1.26
C LEU A 49 6.29 8.05 0.23
N SER A 50 5.49 7.13 0.77
CA SER A 50 5.57 6.76 2.18
C SER A 50 5.35 5.27 2.42
N ALA A 51 5.96 4.74 3.48
CA ALA A 51 5.77 3.35 3.92
C ALA A 51 4.43 3.12 4.66
N LYS A 52 3.63 4.18 4.90
CA LYS A 52 2.43 4.13 5.77
C LYS A 52 1.42 3.08 5.31
N ALA A 53 1.16 2.99 4.01
CA ALA A 53 0.20 2.02 3.47
C ALA A 53 0.64 0.57 3.72
N MET A 54 1.93 0.29 3.55
CA MET A 54 2.52 -1.03 3.78
C MET A 54 2.54 -1.38 5.28
N LEU A 55 2.95 -0.45 6.14
CA LEU A 55 2.89 -0.65 7.60
C LEU A 55 1.47 -0.92 8.08
N ARG A 56 0.48 -0.19 7.56
CA ARG A 56 -0.94 -0.41 7.91
C ARG A 56 -1.44 -1.78 7.43
N TYR A 57 -1.07 -2.20 6.23
CA TYR A 57 -1.44 -3.51 5.68
C TYR A 57 -0.83 -4.67 6.47
N PHE A 58 0.38 -4.52 7.00
CA PHE A 58 1.03 -5.59 7.77
C PHE A 58 0.88 -5.44 9.29
N ALA A 59 0.14 -4.43 9.78
CA ALA A 59 -0.01 -4.18 11.20
C ALA A 59 -0.57 -5.40 11.97
N PRO A 60 -1.62 -6.11 11.50
CA PRO A 60 -2.12 -7.28 12.22
C PRO A 60 -1.09 -8.42 12.29
N LEU A 61 -0.35 -8.63 11.19
CA LEU A 61 0.73 -9.63 11.15
C LEU A 61 1.87 -9.25 12.08
N LEU A 62 2.26 -7.98 12.12
CA LEU A 62 3.31 -7.49 13.00
C LEU A 62 2.95 -7.71 14.47
N ASP A 63 1.70 -7.47 14.85
CA ASP A 63 1.23 -7.68 16.23
C ASP A 63 1.19 -9.17 16.60
N TYR A 64 0.85 -10.05 15.65
CA TYR A 64 0.99 -11.50 15.83
C TYR A 64 2.46 -11.90 16.02
N LEU A 65 3.34 -11.45 15.12
CA LEU A 65 4.77 -11.78 15.17
C LEU A 65 5.47 -11.28 16.43
N LYS A 66 5.07 -10.14 16.99
CA LYS A 66 5.57 -9.65 18.29
C LYS A 66 5.25 -10.61 19.43
N LYS A 67 4.06 -11.25 19.41
CA LYS A 67 3.66 -12.23 20.41
C LYS A 67 4.44 -13.54 20.23
N GLU A 68 4.51 -14.04 18.99
CA GLU A 68 5.20 -15.30 18.68
C GLU A 68 6.71 -15.25 18.92
N ASN A 69 7.32 -14.08 18.71
CA ASN A 69 8.75 -13.88 18.92
C ASN A 69 9.09 -13.38 20.33
N ALA A 70 8.13 -13.30 21.25
CA ALA A 70 8.40 -12.89 22.62
C ALA A 70 9.43 -13.85 23.27
N GLY A 71 10.54 -13.30 23.75
CA GLY A 71 11.64 -14.07 24.35
C GLY A 71 12.63 -14.66 23.35
N ARG A 72 12.46 -14.44 22.03
CA ARG A 72 13.47 -14.80 21.02
C ARG A 72 14.48 -13.66 20.88
N GLU A 73 15.77 -13.98 20.89
CA GLU A 73 16.83 -12.99 20.65
C GLU A 73 17.04 -12.71 19.16
N HIS A 74 16.80 -13.71 18.31
CA HIS A 74 16.99 -13.64 16.86
C HIS A 74 15.85 -14.39 16.15
N THR A 75 15.48 -13.91 14.96
CA THR A 75 14.34 -14.43 14.18
C THR A 75 14.72 -15.57 13.24
N LEU A 76 15.99 -15.65 12.85
CA LEU A 76 16.55 -16.76 12.09
C LEU A 76 17.17 -17.74 13.09
N VAL A 77 17.20 -19.03 12.79
CA VAL A 77 18.02 -19.99 13.55
C VAL A 77 19.49 -19.75 13.20
N ASP A 78 20.38 -19.86 14.18
CA ASP A 78 21.82 -19.87 13.93
C ASP A 78 22.16 -20.91 12.85
N ILE A 79 22.78 -20.46 11.76
CA ILE A 79 23.23 -21.30 10.64
C ILE A 79 24.70 -21.64 10.84
#